data_AF-A0A349E7D4-F1
#
_entry.id   AF-A0A349E7D4-F1
#
_cell.length_a   1.000
_cell.length_b   1.000
_cell.length_c   1.000
_cell.angle_alpha   90.00
_cell.angle_beta   90.00
_cell.angle_gamma   90.00
#
_symmetry.space_group_name_H-M   'P 1'
#
loop_
_entity.id
_entity.type
_entity.pdbx_description
1 polymer ?
#
loop_
_entity_poly.entity_id
_entity_poly.type
_entity_poly.pdbx_seq_one_letter_code
_entity_poly.pdbx_strand_id
1 'polypeptide(L)'
;NHVPERHRADRQATKRAIESGRILFGGAGLATTPVIDYRSYNDHREGGDIHMIVHQFSTRQRLINANGHADNHVMHVGGRWDFVEGQDDLGNLFRQMDSWIRAIQNDSLEADPERKVARARPSNLVDSCWDTTSEAVELIEETLQFNSASRCGQLYPSYQTPRQIAGAPLANDIVSCELKPIDLTDYGISFTTEQYQQLLAVFPEGVCDWSRGDSSGSRHQGTWNSFGPSPINKLY
;
A
#
# COMPACT_ATOMS: atom_id res chain seq x y z
N ASN A 1 -2.66 27.14 7.11
CA ASN A 1 -1.69 28.07 6.50
C ASN A 1 -1.38 27.59 5.10
N HIS A 2 -2.07 28.13 4.10
CA HIS A 2 -1.78 27.89 2.69
C HIS A 2 -0.84 29.00 2.22
N VAL A 3 0.30 28.63 1.62
CA VAL A 3 1.25 29.59 1.02
C VAL A 3 1.30 29.34 -0.50
N PRO A 4 1.54 30.38 -1.32
CA PRO A 4 1.59 30.22 -2.77
C PRO A 4 2.83 29.44 -3.25
N GLU A 5 3.89 29.38 -2.43
CA GLU A 5 5.12 28.67 -2.78
C GLU A 5 4.95 27.15 -2.67
N ARG A 6 5.64 26.42 -3.57
CA ARG A 6 5.73 24.96 -3.47
C ARG A 6 6.40 24.57 -2.16
N HIS A 7 5.74 23.70 -1.39
CA HIS A 7 6.32 23.13 -0.19
C HIS A 7 7.51 22.22 -0.54
N ARG A 8 8.55 22.26 0.29
CA ARG A 8 9.65 21.30 0.28
C ARG A 8 9.59 20.43 1.52
N ALA A 9 9.80 19.13 1.33
CA ALA A 9 9.91 18.20 2.44
C ALA A 9 11.16 18.53 3.28
N ASP A 10 11.02 18.50 4.60
CA ASP A 10 12.17 18.60 5.50
C ASP A 10 13.03 17.34 5.38
N ARG A 11 14.32 17.52 5.06
CA ARG A 11 15.23 16.40 4.79
C ARG A 11 15.40 15.47 5.99
N GLN A 12 15.45 16.01 7.22
CA GLN A 12 15.59 15.18 8.42
C GLN A 12 14.29 14.47 8.74
N ALA A 13 13.14 15.14 8.60
CA ALA A 13 11.84 14.53 8.81
C ALA A 13 11.58 13.38 7.83
N THR A 14 11.89 13.57 6.55
CA THR A 14 11.78 12.52 5.52
C THR A 14 12.64 11.31 5.87
N LYS A 15 13.94 11.54 6.15
CA LYS A 15 14.87 10.50 6.57
C LYS A 15 14.34 9.72 7.77
N ARG A 16 13.94 10.43 8.84
CA ARG A 16 13.43 9.81 10.07
C ARG A 16 12.12 9.06 9.86
N ALA A 17 11.23 9.54 8.99
CA ALA A 17 9.98 8.86 8.67
C ALA A 17 10.22 7.48 8.04
N ILE A 18 11.24 7.36 7.18
CA ILE A 18 11.63 6.09 6.58
C ILE A 18 12.36 5.21 7.60
N GLU A 19 13.36 5.75 8.30
CA GLU A 19 14.17 4.99 9.26
C GLU A 19 13.34 4.37 10.39
N SER A 20 12.31 5.10 10.83
CA SER A 20 11.40 4.66 11.91
C SER A 20 10.26 3.74 11.47
N GLY A 21 10.03 3.58 10.16
CA GLY A 21 8.86 2.86 9.65
C GLY A 21 7.56 3.66 9.71
N ARG A 22 7.62 5.00 9.88
CA ARG A 22 6.43 5.87 9.72
C ARG A 22 5.91 5.86 8.29
N ILE A 23 6.80 5.69 7.32
CA ILE A 23 6.47 5.13 6.02
C ILE A 23 6.52 3.61 6.16
N LEU A 24 5.38 2.95 5.99
CA LEU A 24 5.25 1.51 6.21
C LEU A 24 6.28 0.76 5.35
N PHE A 25 7.11 -0.04 6.00
CA PHE A 25 8.04 -0.96 5.35
C PHE A 25 7.41 -2.36 5.25
N GLY A 26 7.54 -3.00 4.08
CA GLY A 26 6.97 -4.34 3.84
C GLY A 26 7.72 -5.49 4.52
N GLY A 27 8.98 -5.28 4.90
CA GLY A 27 9.78 -6.31 5.55
C GLY A 27 9.65 -6.32 7.07
N ALA A 28 10.64 -6.92 7.71
CA ALA A 28 10.74 -7.01 9.17
C ALA A 28 9.47 -7.58 9.79
N GLY A 29 8.86 -6.91 10.78
CA GLY A 29 7.67 -7.43 11.46
C GLY A 29 6.49 -7.71 10.52
N LEU A 30 6.35 -6.94 9.42
CA LEU A 30 5.24 -7.14 8.50
C LEU A 30 5.40 -8.41 7.65
N ALA A 31 6.63 -8.84 7.36
CA ALA A 31 6.89 -10.07 6.61
C ALA A 31 6.48 -11.34 7.38
N THR A 32 6.43 -11.24 8.72
CA THR A 32 6.14 -12.35 9.63
C THR A 32 4.79 -12.19 10.32
N THR A 33 3.91 -11.32 9.83
CA THR A 33 2.59 -11.08 10.41
C THR A 33 1.51 -11.58 9.47
N PRO A 34 0.57 -12.44 9.89
CA PRO A 34 -0.61 -12.75 9.07
C PRO A 34 -1.49 -11.50 8.92
N VAL A 35 -1.84 -11.14 7.68
CA VAL A 35 -2.62 -9.94 7.37
C VAL A 35 -3.86 -10.29 6.57
N ILE A 36 -5.02 -9.89 7.09
CA ILE A 36 -6.26 -9.74 6.34
C ILE A 36 -6.50 -8.22 6.22
N ASP A 37 -6.29 -7.64 5.03
CA ASP A 37 -6.59 -6.24 4.73
C ASP A 37 -8.01 -6.17 4.18
N TYR A 38 -8.94 -5.84 5.08
CA TYR A 38 -10.35 -5.67 4.78
C TYR A 38 -10.69 -4.20 4.56
N ARG A 39 -11.37 -3.89 3.47
CA ARG A 39 -11.78 -2.52 3.13
C ARG A 39 -13.20 -2.38 2.64
N SER A 40 -13.86 -1.33 3.11
CA SER A 40 -14.99 -0.73 2.40
C SER A 40 -14.48 0.13 1.25
N TYR A 41 -15.22 0.16 0.15
CA TYR A 41 -14.86 0.95 -1.03
C TYR A 41 -15.44 2.37 -0.92
N ASN A 42 -14.55 3.36 -0.77
CA ASN A 42 -14.94 4.75 -0.55
C ASN A 42 -14.52 5.69 -1.69
N ASP A 43 -13.84 5.17 -2.72
CA ASP A 43 -13.26 5.96 -3.81
C ASP A 43 -14.33 6.73 -4.64
N HIS A 44 -15.60 6.31 -4.60
CA HIS A 44 -16.72 7.00 -5.26
C HIS A 44 -17.49 7.95 -4.34
N ARG A 45 -17.05 8.15 -3.08
CA ARG A 45 -17.73 9.09 -2.18
C ARG A 45 -17.68 10.51 -2.72
N GLU A 46 -18.84 11.14 -2.79
CA GLU A 46 -18.95 12.55 -3.11
C GLU A 46 -18.17 13.39 -2.08
N GLY A 47 -17.41 14.37 -2.55
CA GLY A 47 -16.48 15.15 -1.72
C GLY A 47 -15.10 14.50 -1.49
N GLY A 48 -14.93 13.24 -1.89
CA GLY A 48 -13.69 12.47 -1.76
C GLY A 48 -13.49 11.87 -0.38
N ASP A 49 -12.74 10.76 -0.33
CA ASP A 49 -12.37 10.06 0.90
C ASP A 49 -10.90 9.67 0.84
N ILE A 50 -10.17 9.83 1.94
CA ILE A 50 -8.75 9.48 2.02
C ILE A 50 -8.51 7.96 2.17
N HIS A 51 -9.54 7.19 2.51
CA HIS A 51 -9.48 5.74 2.66
C HIS A 51 -9.63 5.03 1.31
N MET A 52 -8.82 5.43 0.33
CA MET A 52 -8.85 4.91 -1.04
C MET A 52 -8.33 3.47 -1.10
N ILE A 53 -8.90 2.66 -2.01
CA ILE A 53 -8.52 1.25 -2.19
C ILE A 53 -7.07 1.08 -2.67
N VAL A 54 -6.51 2.07 -3.38
CA VAL A 54 -5.11 2.04 -3.86
C VAL A 54 -4.09 1.79 -2.74
N HIS A 55 -4.41 2.16 -1.50
CA HIS A 55 -3.52 1.95 -0.35
C HIS A 55 -3.34 0.47 0.01
N GLN A 56 -4.35 -0.37 -0.23
CA GLN A 56 -4.27 -1.82 -0.07
C GLN A 56 -3.23 -2.43 -1.02
N PHE A 57 -3.30 -2.01 -2.30
CA PHE A 57 -2.33 -2.39 -3.33
C PHE A 57 -0.93 -1.83 -3.06
N SER A 58 -0.84 -0.62 -2.51
CA SER A 58 0.44 -0.03 -2.08
C SER A 58 1.10 -0.89 -0.99
N THR A 59 0.33 -1.34 0.02
CA THR A 59 0.83 -2.25 1.07
C THR A 59 1.31 -3.57 0.50
N ARG A 60 0.54 -4.20 -0.40
CA ARG A 60 0.98 -5.44 -1.06
C ARG A 60 2.24 -5.23 -1.89
N GLN A 61 2.35 -4.13 -2.63
CA GLN A 61 3.56 -3.85 -3.40
C GLN A 61 4.79 -3.68 -2.48
N ARG A 62 4.63 -3.08 -1.29
CA ARG A 62 5.72 -2.98 -0.30
C ARG A 62 6.16 -4.34 0.21
N LEU A 63 5.23 -5.27 0.48
CA LEU A 63 5.55 -6.66 0.83
C LEU A 63 6.36 -7.33 -0.29
N ILE A 64 5.89 -7.25 -1.53
CA ILE A 64 6.56 -7.83 -2.70
C ILE A 64 7.96 -7.24 -2.87
N ASN A 65 8.11 -5.91 -2.78
CA ASN A 65 9.39 -5.24 -2.92
C ASN A 65 10.41 -5.65 -1.85
N ALA A 66 9.96 -5.90 -0.61
CA ALA A 66 10.83 -6.23 0.51
C ALA A 66 11.15 -7.73 0.60
N ASN A 67 10.18 -8.59 0.28
CA ASN A 67 10.22 -10.02 0.61
C ASN A 67 10.16 -10.92 -0.65
N GLY A 68 9.92 -10.35 -1.84
CA GLY A 68 9.73 -11.09 -3.09
C GLY A 68 8.34 -11.71 -3.25
N HIS A 69 7.50 -11.69 -2.21
CA HIS A 69 6.14 -12.22 -2.21
C HIS A 69 5.24 -11.43 -1.24
N ALA A 70 3.94 -11.76 -1.24
CA ALA A 70 2.95 -11.24 -0.29
C ALA A 70 2.05 -12.35 0.26
N ASP A 71 2.59 -13.57 0.38
CA ASP A 71 1.84 -14.77 0.77
C ASP A 71 1.18 -14.68 2.16
N ASN A 72 1.68 -13.79 3.03
CA ASN A 72 1.09 -13.48 4.34
C ASN A 72 -0.01 -12.41 4.30
N HIS A 73 -0.46 -11.96 3.12
CA HIS A 73 -1.41 -10.88 2.97
C HIS A 73 -2.58 -11.25 2.08
N VAL A 74 -3.79 -11.19 2.63
CA VAL A 74 -5.06 -11.45 1.96
C VAL A 74 -5.88 -10.18 1.93
N MET A 75 -6.44 -9.87 0.77
CA MET A 75 -7.22 -8.67 0.51
C MET A 75 -8.70 -9.00 0.42
N HIS A 76 -9.52 -8.27 1.17
CA HIS A 76 -10.98 -8.43 1.16
C HIS A 76 -11.68 -7.09 0.96
N VAL A 77 -12.55 -6.98 -0.04
CA VAL A 77 -13.17 -5.69 -0.40
C VAL A 77 -14.69 -5.77 -0.43
N GLY A 78 -15.36 -4.68 -0.07
CA GLY A 78 -16.80 -4.53 -0.32
C GLY A 78 -17.71 -5.10 0.76
N GLY A 79 -17.13 -5.58 1.87
CA GLY A 79 -17.92 -6.07 2.99
C GLY A 79 -18.59 -4.95 3.78
N ARG A 80 -19.53 -5.34 4.63
CA ARG A 80 -20.21 -4.41 5.54
C ARG A 80 -19.41 -4.32 6.84
N TRP A 81 -18.95 -3.13 7.20
CA TRP A 81 -18.19 -2.88 8.42
C TRP A 81 -19.00 -3.10 9.72
N ASP A 82 -20.28 -3.43 9.58
CA ASP A 82 -21.19 -3.66 10.71
C ASP A 82 -21.16 -5.14 11.11
N PHE A 83 -20.88 -5.40 12.38
CA PHE A 83 -21.12 -6.71 12.99
C PHE A 83 -22.62 -6.89 13.17
N VAL A 84 -23.33 -7.17 12.08
CA VAL A 84 -24.76 -7.48 12.11
C VAL A 84 -24.89 -8.97 12.45
N GLU A 85 -25.58 -9.28 13.54
CA GLU A 85 -25.90 -10.66 13.90
C GLU A 85 -26.62 -11.34 12.72
N GLY A 86 -26.05 -12.42 12.20
CA GLY A 86 -26.52 -13.10 10.99
C GLY A 86 -25.85 -12.67 9.66
N GLN A 87 -24.93 -11.70 9.69
CA GLN A 87 -24.02 -11.43 8.57
C GLN A 87 -22.62 -11.94 8.90
N ASP A 88 -22.27 -13.05 8.26
CA ASP A 88 -21.07 -13.83 8.57
C ASP A 88 -19.78 -13.26 7.99
N ASP A 89 -19.76 -12.12 7.29
CA ASP A 89 -18.57 -11.69 6.53
C ASP A 89 -17.34 -11.46 7.42
N LEU A 90 -17.43 -10.53 8.37
CA LEU A 90 -16.35 -10.17 9.27
C LEU A 90 -16.13 -11.26 10.33
N GLY A 91 -17.22 -11.91 10.78
CA GLY A 91 -17.15 -13.06 11.68
C GLY A 91 -16.38 -14.23 11.06
N ASN A 92 -16.55 -14.50 9.77
CA ASN A 92 -15.79 -15.51 9.04
C ASN A 92 -14.30 -15.14 8.97
N LEU A 93 -13.98 -13.90 8.60
CA LEU A 93 -12.59 -13.43 8.56
C LEU A 93 -11.90 -13.52 9.93
N PHE A 94 -12.59 -13.21 11.03
CA PHE A 94 -12.04 -13.41 12.37
C PHE A 94 -11.81 -14.89 12.71
N ARG A 95 -12.72 -15.80 12.33
CA ARG A 95 -12.51 -17.24 12.49
C ARG A 95 -11.32 -17.73 11.65
N GLN A 96 -11.15 -17.20 10.44
CA GLN A 96 -10.02 -17.52 9.57
C GLN A 96 -8.70 -16.98 10.14
N MET A 97 -8.71 -15.78 10.73
CA MET A 97 -7.54 -15.23 11.43
C MET A 97 -7.18 -16.06 12.68
N ASP A 98 -8.15 -16.44 13.50
CA ASP A 98 -7.92 -17.32 14.66
C ASP A 98 -7.32 -18.68 14.21
N SER A 99 -7.88 -19.28 13.16
CA SER A 99 -7.34 -20.50 12.53
C SER A 99 -5.90 -20.31 12.06
N TRP A 100 -5.60 -19.21 11.37
CA TRP A 100 -4.25 -18.91 10.88
C TRP A 100 -3.25 -18.72 12.03
N ILE A 101 -3.60 -17.95 13.07
CA ILE A 101 -2.74 -17.74 14.24
C ILE A 101 -2.50 -19.06 14.98
N ARG A 102 -3.53 -19.88 15.19
CA ARG A 102 -3.37 -21.21 15.82
C ARG A 102 -2.50 -22.13 14.99
N ALA A 103 -2.64 -22.12 13.67
CA ALA A 103 -1.79 -22.89 12.78
C ALA A 103 -0.33 -22.45 12.89
N ILE A 104 -0.05 -21.14 12.95
CA ILE A 104 1.31 -20.61 13.21
C ILE A 104 1.83 -21.09 14.57
N GLN A 105 1.02 -21.04 15.62
CA GLN A 105 1.45 -21.49 16.96
C GLN A 105 1.75 -22.99 17.03
N ASN A 106 0.94 -23.80 16.33
CA ASN A 106 1.07 -25.26 16.30
C ASN A 106 2.12 -25.77 15.31
N ASP A 107 2.56 -24.94 14.36
CA ASP A 107 3.59 -25.32 13.39
C ASP A 107 4.97 -25.40 14.07
N SER A 108 5.44 -26.63 14.25
CA SER A 108 6.72 -26.98 14.88
C SER A 108 7.86 -27.20 13.86
N LEU A 109 7.65 -26.90 12.57
CA LEU A 109 8.68 -27.00 11.55
C LEU A 109 9.68 -25.83 11.65
N GLU A 110 10.90 -26.06 11.13
CA GLU A 110 12.09 -25.18 11.16
C GLU A 110 11.89 -23.73 10.64
N ALA A 111 12.90 -22.90 10.90
CA ALA A 111 12.79 -21.67 11.70
C ALA A 111 12.37 -20.37 10.99
N ASP A 112 12.19 -20.36 9.66
CA ASP A 112 11.92 -19.12 8.92
C ASP A 112 10.50 -18.60 9.22
N PRO A 113 10.36 -17.49 9.97
CA PRO A 113 9.04 -17.01 10.40
C PRO A 113 8.18 -16.54 9.22
N GLU A 114 8.78 -16.06 8.13
CA GLU A 114 8.04 -15.60 6.94
C GLU A 114 7.37 -16.79 6.24
N ARG A 115 8.15 -17.84 5.96
CA ARG A 115 7.63 -19.08 5.38
C ARG A 115 6.64 -19.80 6.27
N LYS A 116 6.86 -19.74 7.59
CA LYS A 116 5.95 -20.31 8.59
C LYS A 116 4.58 -19.65 8.51
N VAL A 117 4.53 -18.32 8.49
CA VAL A 117 3.27 -17.56 8.37
C VAL A 117 2.59 -17.84 7.04
N ALA A 118 3.33 -17.83 5.93
CA ALA A 118 2.78 -18.11 4.60
C ALA A 118 2.17 -19.52 4.51
N ARG A 119 2.88 -20.55 4.99
CA ARG A 119 2.42 -21.94 4.97
C ARG A 119 1.20 -22.18 5.86
N ALA A 120 1.14 -21.49 7.00
CA ALA A 120 0.04 -21.64 7.95
C ALA A 120 -1.26 -20.96 7.51
N ARG A 121 -1.25 -20.22 6.39
CA ARG A 121 -2.45 -19.56 5.86
C ARG A 121 -3.50 -20.60 5.49
N PRO A 122 -4.77 -20.45 5.93
CA PRO A 122 -5.85 -21.33 5.49
C PRO A 122 -5.95 -21.35 3.96
N SER A 123 -6.08 -22.53 3.36
CA SER A 123 -6.08 -22.67 1.90
C SER A 123 -7.29 -22.02 1.22
N ASN A 124 -8.40 -21.86 1.95
CA ASN A 124 -9.61 -21.16 1.52
C ASN A 124 -9.63 -19.69 1.93
N LEU A 125 -8.57 -19.18 2.59
CA LEU A 125 -8.43 -17.75 2.84
C LEU A 125 -7.64 -17.14 1.68
N VAL A 126 -8.38 -16.78 0.64
CA VAL A 126 -7.88 -16.14 -0.57
C VAL A 126 -8.41 -14.72 -0.66
N ASP A 127 -7.82 -13.94 -1.57
CA ASP A 127 -8.36 -12.63 -1.91
C ASP A 127 -9.80 -12.75 -2.39
N SER A 128 -10.63 -11.77 -2.01
CA SER A 128 -12.02 -11.75 -2.42
C SER A 128 -12.66 -10.37 -2.40
N CYS A 129 -13.78 -10.23 -3.08
CA CYS A 129 -14.65 -9.08 -2.95
C CYS A 129 -16.12 -9.48 -2.90
N TRP A 130 -16.96 -8.63 -2.33
CA TRP A 130 -18.40 -8.81 -2.35
C TRP A 130 -19.03 -8.16 -3.58
N ASP A 131 -19.90 -8.85 -4.29
CA ASP A 131 -20.83 -8.21 -5.23
C ASP A 131 -22.12 -7.87 -4.48
N THR A 132 -22.35 -6.57 -4.28
CA THR A 132 -23.56 -6.06 -3.64
C THR A 132 -24.44 -5.28 -4.62
N THR A 133 -24.25 -5.48 -5.93
CA THR A 133 -25.00 -4.75 -6.97
C THR A 133 -26.41 -5.29 -7.18
N SER A 134 -26.66 -6.54 -6.76
CA SER A 134 -27.95 -7.21 -6.83
C SER A 134 -28.54 -7.46 -5.43
N GLU A 135 -29.79 -7.93 -5.37
CA GLU A 135 -30.39 -8.38 -4.10
C GLU A 135 -29.65 -9.59 -3.51
N ALA A 136 -29.09 -10.46 -4.36
CA ALA A 136 -28.23 -11.55 -3.93
C ALA A 136 -26.80 -11.03 -3.76
N VAL A 137 -26.32 -11.06 -2.52
CA VAL A 137 -24.92 -10.72 -2.21
C VAL A 137 -24.05 -11.95 -2.48
N GLU A 138 -23.03 -11.79 -3.30
CA GLU A 138 -22.13 -12.87 -3.71
C GLU A 138 -20.69 -12.60 -3.26
N LEU A 139 -20.01 -13.59 -2.69
CA LEU A 139 -18.58 -13.52 -2.45
C LEU A 139 -17.83 -14.04 -3.67
N ILE A 140 -17.01 -13.18 -4.28
CA ILE A 140 -16.17 -13.53 -5.42
C ILE A 140 -14.76 -13.74 -4.90
N GLU A 141 -14.27 -14.98 -5.01
CA GLU A 141 -12.88 -15.34 -4.72
C GLU A 141 -12.02 -15.17 -5.98
N GLU A 142 -11.15 -14.17 -5.99
CA GLU A 142 -10.17 -13.96 -7.06
C GLU A 142 -9.01 -13.11 -6.55
N THR A 143 -7.82 -13.28 -7.14
CA THR A 143 -6.67 -12.43 -6.79
C THR A 143 -6.97 -10.98 -7.12
N LEU A 144 -6.95 -10.11 -6.11
CA LEU A 144 -7.15 -8.68 -6.33
C LEU A 144 -5.88 -8.06 -6.91
N GLN A 145 -6.04 -7.40 -8.06
CA GLN A 145 -4.96 -6.74 -8.78
C GLN A 145 -5.26 -5.25 -8.99
N PHE A 146 -4.22 -4.43 -8.93
CA PHE A 146 -4.33 -3.00 -9.16
C PHE A 146 -4.69 -2.72 -10.63
N ASN A 147 -5.66 -1.83 -10.87
CA ASN A 147 -6.16 -1.47 -12.20
C ASN A 147 -6.53 -2.70 -13.06
N SER A 148 -7.26 -3.64 -12.46
CA SER A 148 -7.67 -4.90 -13.08
C SER A 148 -9.02 -4.81 -13.78
N ALA A 149 -9.18 -5.58 -14.86
CA ALA A 149 -10.47 -5.80 -15.53
C ALA A 149 -11.24 -7.03 -15.00
N SER A 150 -10.75 -7.66 -13.93
CA SER A 150 -11.44 -8.78 -13.25
C SER A 150 -12.78 -8.35 -12.64
N ARG A 151 -13.59 -9.29 -12.14
CA ARG A 151 -14.93 -8.95 -11.65
C ARG A 151 -14.85 -8.02 -10.44
N CYS A 152 -13.96 -8.29 -9.50
CA CYS A 152 -13.69 -7.39 -8.39
C CYS A 152 -13.05 -6.08 -8.83
N GLY A 153 -12.22 -6.08 -9.87
CA GLY A 153 -11.65 -4.85 -10.44
C GLY A 153 -12.71 -3.94 -11.07
N GLN A 154 -13.76 -4.50 -11.65
CA GLN A 154 -14.90 -3.75 -12.18
C GLN A 154 -15.85 -3.25 -11.08
N LEU A 155 -16.11 -4.07 -10.06
CA LEU A 155 -16.93 -3.70 -8.89
C LEU A 155 -16.24 -2.63 -8.03
N TYR A 156 -14.93 -2.75 -7.85
CA TYR A 156 -14.11 -1.87 -7.01
C TYR A 156 -12.87 -1.37 -7.77
N PRO A 157 -13.04 -0.47 -8.74
CA PRO A 157 -11.94 0.06 -9.53
C PRO A 157 -10.86 0.69 -8.65
N SER A 158 -9.60 0.32 -8.88
CA SER A 158 -8.46 0.95 -8.22
C SER A 158 -7.83 2.00 -9.13
N TYR A 159 -8.09 3.27 -8.82
CA TYR A 159 -7.59 4.38 -9.61
C TYR A 159 -6.15 4.75 -9.25
N GLN A 160 -5.42 5.28 -10.23
CA GLN A 160 -4.11 5.88 -10.00
C GLN A 160 -4.26 7.24 -9.31
N THR A 161 -3.42 7.48 -8.31
CA THR A 161 -3.22 8.80 -7.70
C THR A 161 -2.50 9.74 -8.69
N PRO A 162 -2.60 11.07 -8.51
CA PRO A 162 -1.83 12.02 -9.32
C PRO A 162 -0.32 11.75 -9.33
N ARG A 163 0.25 11.24 -8.23
CA ARG A 163 1.67 10.83 -8.19
C ARG A 163 1.95 9.65 -9.10
N GLN A 164 1.07 8.65 -9.12
CA GLN A 164 1.22 7.47 -9.98
C GLN A 164 0.99 7.81 -11.45
N ILE A 165 0.04 8.71 -11.76
CA ILE A 165 -0.10 9.28 -13.12
C ILE A 165 1.20 9.98 -13.55
N ALA A 166 1.87 10.67 -12.61
CA ALA A 166 3.18 11.27 -12.84
C ALA A 166 4.38 10.28 -12.77
N GLY A 167 4.13 8.96 -12.75
CA GLY A 167 5.15 7.91 -12.81
C GLY A 167 5.63 7.35 -11.46
N ALA A 168 5.06 7.79 -10.31
CA ALA A 168 5.44 7.26 -9.01
C ALA A 168 5.09 5.76 -8.89
N PRO A 169 5.90 4.96 -8.16
CA PRO A 169 5.64 3.53 -8.01
C PRO A 169 4.37 3.25 -7.19
N LEU A 170 3.76 2.09 -7.44
CA LEU A 170 2.58 1.63 -6.70
C LEU A 170 2.82 1.51 -5.19
N ALA A 171 4.05 1.20 -4.76
CA ALA A 171 4.41 1.14 -3.35
C ALA A 171 4.20 2.49 -2.62
N ASN A 172 4.20 3.63 -3.33
CA ASN A 172 3.95 4.96 -2.78
C ASN A 172 4.71 5.23 -1.47
N ASP A 173 6.00 4.87 -1.43
CA ASP A 173 6.90 4.90 -0.29
C ASP A 173 8.09 5.86 -0.47
N ILE A 174 8.13 6.56 -1.61
CA ILE A 174 9.02 7.70 -1.86
C ILE A 174 8.35 8.96 -1.28
N VAL A 175 8.96 9.57 -0.26
CA VAL A 175 8.46 10.80 0.37
C VAL A 175 8.94 12.01 -0.43
N SER A 176 10.22 12.04 -0.79
CA SER A 176 10.84 13.07 -1.62
C SER A 176 11.71 12.40 -2.68
N CYS A 177 11.56 12.79 -3.94
CA CYS A 177 12.34 12.27 -5.06
C CYS A 177 13.54 13.18 -5.35
N GLU A 178 14.56 12.63 -6.01
CA GLU A 178 15.52 13.46 -6.75
C GLU A 178 14.82 14.05 -7.98
N LEU A 179 15.20 15.27 -8.38
CA LEU A 179 14.62 15.92 -9.57
C LEU A 179 15.52 15.70 -10.79
N LYS A 180 14.90 15.48 -11.95
CA LYS A 180 15.55 15.50 -13.25
C LYS A 180 14.95 16.61 -14.13
N PRO A 181 15.71 17.14 -15.11
CA PRO A 181 15.14 17.99 -16.14
C PRO A 181 13.95 17.33 -16.83
N ILE A 182 13.01 18.13 -17.29
CA ILE A 182 11.88 17.63 -18.08
C ILE A 182 12.41 17.07 -19.40
N ASP A 183 12.10 15.81 -19.68
CA ASP A 183 12.38 15.15 -20.94
C ASP A 183 11.05 14.78 -21.62
N LEU A 184 10.81 15.29 -22.83
CA LEU A 184 9.57 15.03 -23.57
C LEU A 184 9.40 13.54 -23.91
N THR A 185 10.48 12.76 -23.93
CA THR A 185 10.42 11.31 -24.16
C THR A 185 9.82 10.53 -22.99
N ASP A 186 9.73 11.15 -21.80
CA ASP A 186 9.04 10.54 -20.64
C ASP A 186 7.51 10.51 -20.79
N TYR A 187 6.95 11.24 -21.76
CA TYR A 187 5.52 11.44 -21.90
C TYR A 187 4.95 10.71 -23.13
N GLY A 188 3.90 9.91 -22.92
CA GLY A 188 3.17 9.22 -23.99
C GLY A 188 2.27 10.13 -24.85
N ILE A 189 2.40 11.45 -24.72
CA ILE A 189 1.63 12.45 -25.46
C ILE A 189 2.56 13.45 -26.14
N SER A 190 2.06 14.12 -27.17
CA SER A 190 2.74 15.26 -27.77
C SER A 190 2.26 16.55 -27.12
N PHE A 191 3.19 17.37 -26.63
CA PHE A 191 2.91 18.70 -26.13
C PHE A 191 2.89 19.72 -27.28
N THR A 192 1.98 20.69 -27.23
CA THR A 192 2.17 21.93 -27.99
C THR A 192 3.31 22.74 -27.38
N THR A 193 3.85 23.70 -28.14
CA THR A 193 4.88 24.62 -27.64
C THR A 193 4.41 25.32 -26.38
N GLU A 194 3.16 25.78 -26.35
CA GLU A 194 2.57 26.51 -25.22
C GLU A 194 2.45 25.61 -23.99
N GLN A 195 2.00 24.36 -24.16
CA GLN A 195 1.90 23.39 -23.06
C GLN A 195 3.27 23.04 -22.49
N TYR A 196 4.29 22.88 -23.35
CA TYR A 196 5.65 22.61 -22.91
C TYR A 196 6.26 23.79 -22.15
N GLN A 197 6.06 25.02 -22.64
CA GLN A 197 6.50 26.22 -21.93
C GLN A 197 5.79 26.37 -20.56
N GLN A 198 4.50 26.03 -20.50
CA GLN A 198 3.77 26.00 -19.24
C GLN A 198 4.34 24.94 -18.28
N LEU A 199 4.68 23.75 -18.77
CA LEU A 199 5.27 22.68 -17.96
C LEU A 199 6.62 23.12 -17.35
N LEU A 200 7.49 23.73 -18.17
CA LEU A 200 8.78 24.29 -17.71
C LEU A 200 8.58 25.39 -16.67
N ALA A 201 7.59 26.27 -16.86
CA ALA A 201 7.29 27.35 -15.91
C ALA A 201 6.73 26.82 -14.57
N VAL A 202 5.93 25.74 -14.60
CA VAL A 202 5.33 25.12 -13.42
C VAL A 202 6.35 24.30 -12.62
N PHE A 203 7.34 23.71 -13.29
CA PHE A 203 8.40 22.89 -12.69
C PHE A 203 9.80 23.39 -13.09
N PRO A 204 10.21 24.60 -12.66
CA PRO A 204 11.47 25.21 -13.08
C PRO A 204 12.71 24.45 -12.59
N GLU A 205 12.56 23.63 -11.55
CA GLU A 205 13.63 22.80 -10.97
C GLU A 205 13.61 21.36 -11.51
N GLY A 206 12.68 21.05 -12.43
CA GLY A 206 12.47 19.71 -12.94
C GLY A 206 11.38 18.93 -12.22
N VAL A 207 11.25 17.66 -12.62
CA VAL A 207 10.22 16.71 -12.17
C VAL A 207 10.88 15.52 -11.48
N CYS A 208 10.10 14.73 -10.75
CA CYS A 208 10.64 13.56 -10.04
C CYS A 208 11.30 12.55 -10.97
N ASP A 209 12.53 12.18 -10.65
CA ASP A 209 13.18 10.97 -11.15
C ASP A 209 12.86 9.80 -10.21
N TRP A 210 11.72 9.15 -10.46
CA TRP A 210 11.27 8.03 -9.64
C TRP A 210 12.22 6.83 -9.66
N SER A 211 13.09 6.71 -10.67
CA SER A 211 14.05 5.61 -10.79
C SER A 211 15.12 5.64 -9.69
N ARG A 212 15.33 6.81 -9.05
CA ARG A 212 16.35 7.01 -8.02
C ARG A 212 15.85 6.73 -6.60
N GLY A 213 14.57 6.44 -6.42
CA GLY A 213 13.97 6.22 -5.10
C GLY A 213 13.86 7.50 -4.27
N ASP A 214 13.86 7.35 -2.95
CA ASP A 214 13.78 8.49 -2.03
C ASP A 214 15.13 9.23 -1.92
N SER A 215 15.09 10.55 -2.01
CA SER A 215 16.25 11.45 -2.00
C SER A 215 17.02 11.42 -0.68
N SER A 216 16.42 10.94 0.40
CA SER A 216 17.16 10.73 1.66
C SER A 216 18.14 9.56 1.60
N GLY A 217 18.01 8.66 0.61
CA GLY A 217 18.74 7.39 0.54
C GLY A 217 18.55 6.48 1.75
N SER A 218 17.58 6.80 2.61
CA SER A 218 17.39 6.16 3.91
C SER A 218 16.68 4.82 3.76
N ARG A 219 16.90 3.95 4.74
CA ARG A 219 16.26 2.63 4.82
C ARG A 219 15.71 2.43 6.21
N HIS A 220 14.68 1.61 6.32
CA HIS A 220 14.13 1.18 7.61
C HIS A 220 15.23 0.59 8.51
N GLN A 221 15.28 1.00 9.78
CA GLN A 221 16.39 0.67 10.69
C GLN A 221 16.11 -0.52 11.64
N GLY A 222 14.96 -1.17 11.53
CA GLY A 222 14.63 -2.36 12.32
C GLY A 222 13.34 -2.23 13.12
N THR A 223 13.01 -3.27 13.88
CA THR A 223 11.82 -3.32 14.74
C THR A 223 12.16 -2.92 16.18
N TRP A 224 11.14 -2.59 16.97
CA TRP A 224 11.29 -2.22 18.38
C TRP A 224 12.21 -1.01 18.60
N ASN A 225 12.12 -0.03 17.70
CA ASN A 225 12.90 1.19 17.78
C ASN A 225 12.48 2.03 19.01
N SER A 226 13.44 2.68 19.63
CA SER A 226 13.21 3.65 20.71
C SER A 226 13.59 5.05 20.26
N PHE A 227 12.74 6.03 20.54
CA PHE A 227 13.09 7.46 20.42
C PHE A 227 13.66 8.03 21.74
N GLY A 228 14.10 7.14 22.64
CA GLY A 228 14.44 7.41 24.02
C GLY A 228 13.31 7.07 25.00
N PRO A 229 13.62 6.84 26.29
CA PRO A 229 14.96 6.91 26.88
C PRO A 229 15.79 5.62 26.74
N SER A 230 15.22 4.53 26.20
CA SER A 230 15.95 3.27 26.07
C SER A 230 17.19 3.44 25.18
N PRO A 231 18.38 2.99 25.62
CA PRO A 231 19.56 2.95 24.77
C PRO A 231 19.52 1.79 23.75
N ILE A 232 18.66 0.79 23.97
CA ILE A 232 18.47 -0.35 23.06
C ILE A 232 17.60 0.09 21.88
N ASN A 233 18.04 -0.22 20.66
CA ASN A 233 17.39 0.16 19.39
C ASN A 233 17.07 1.66 19.28
N LYS A 234 17.92 2.51 19.85
CA LYS A 234 17.70 3.96 19.83
C LYS A 234 17.83 4.51 18.41
N LEU A 235 16.75 5.10 17.89
CA LEU A 235 16.71 5.91 16.69
C LEU A 235 16.94 7.37 17.06
N TYR A 236 18.14 7.87 16.70
CA TYR A 236 18.65 9.24 16.89
C TYR A 236 18.69 9.77 18.34
#